data_AF-A0A1I4WRW8-F1
#
_entry.id   AF-A0A1I4WRW8-F1
#
_cell.length_a   1.000
_cell.length_b   1.000
_cell.length_c   1.000
_cell.angle_alpha   90.00
_cell.angle_beta   90.00
_cell.angle_gamma   90.00
#
_symmetry.space_group_name_H-M   'P 1'
#
loop_
_entity.id
_entity.type
_entity.pdbx_description
1 polymer ?
#
loop_
_entity_poly.entity_id
_entity_poly.type
_entity_poly.pdbx_seq_one_letter_code
_entity_poly.pdbx_strand_id
1 'polypeptide(L)'
;MIFSVNQRLVAIIAGAVIAVLITGLIGFFSSQQISEELKYTDENIIRSLGILSSAERDFLLIRVNALYHLSYDDRAKKAPHEATIRRNIQEIQKRLADYEQNLIINSRDRELLQNDKQLFAIYLAALEKVLEKSNDRDREAAVVVVESEWKPAGDRLTAAFAEHSRYKERLVDQVVLQSMNKGRSAAWIVLLVTIVSALLLVVFGYLFKSTLPPRQN
;
A
#
# COMPACT_ATOMS: atom_id res chain seq x y z
N MET A 1 -49.54 -5.63 -36.03
CA MET A 1 -49.66 -6.95 -35.36
C MET A 1 -50.23 -6.74 -33.97
N ILE A 2 -51.40 -7.32 -33.68
CA ILE A 2 -52.02 -7.23 -32.34
C ILE A 2 -51.46 -8.39 -31.53
N PHE A 3 -50.52 -8.11 -30.62
CA PHE A 3 -50.00 -9.13 -29.70
C PHE A 3 -51.12 -9.66 -28.79
N SER A 4 -51.18 -10.98 -28.59
CA SER A 4 -52.14 -11.59 -27.66
C SER A 4 -51.78 -11.28 -26.20
N VAL A 5 -52.75 -11.38 -25.29
CA VAL A 5 -52.56 -11.08 -23.86
C VAL A 5 -51.40 -11.92 -23.28
N ASN A 6 -51.30 -13.20 -23.63
CA ASN A 6 -50.19 -14.07 -23.22
C ASN A 6 -48.83 -13.61 -23.78
N GLN A 7 -48.75 -13.21 -25.05
CA GLN A 7 -47.51 -12.74 -25.64
C GLN A 7 -47.01 -11.45 -24.98
N ARG A 8 -47.92 -10.55 -24.59
CA ARG A 8 -47.58 -9.31 -23.87
C ARG A 8 -47.09 -9.59 -22.45
N LEU A 9 -47.75 -10.51 -21.73
CA LEU A 9 -47.37 -10.94 -20.38
C LEU A 9 -45.98 -11.59 -20.38
N VAL A 10 -45.73 -12.50 -21.32
CA VAL A 10 -44.42 -13.14 -21.50
C VAL A 10 -43.33 -12.12 -21.85
N ALA A 11 -43.63 -11.12 -22.70
CA ALA A 11 -42.68 -10.07 -23.05
C ALA A 11 -42.27 -9.18 -21.86
N ILE A 12 -43.24 -8.80 -21.00
CA ILE A 12 -42.96 -8.02 -19.78
C ILE A 12 -42.12 -8.82 -18.79
N ILE A 13 -42.47 -10.10 -18.57
CA ILE A 13 -41.72 -10.99 -17.68
C ILE A 13 -40.30 -11.20 -18.20
N ALA A 14 -40.13 -11.50 -19.48
CA ALA A 14 -38.82 -11.67 -20.10
C ALA A 14 -37.97 -10.40 -20.01
N GLY A 15 -38.57 -9.23 -20.25
CA GLY A 15 -37.90 -7.93 -20.09
C GLY A 15 -37.46 -7.67 -18.65
N ALA A 16 -38.29 -8.00 -17.66
CA ALA A 16 -37.95 -7.86 -16.25
C ALA A 16 -36.79 -8.79 -15.85
N VAL A 17 -36.78 -10.04 -16.31
CA VAL A 17 -35.67 -10.98 -16.06
C VAL A 17 -34.37 -10.48 -16.70
N ILE A 18 -34.41 -10.00 -17.95
CA ILE A 18 -33.23 -9.45 -18.62
C ILE A 18 -32.69 -8.22 -17.89
N ALA A 19 -33.57 -7.32 -17.44
CA ALA A 19 -33.18 -6.15 -16.68
C ALA A 19 -32.45 -6.51 -15.38
N VAL A 20 -32.98 -7.49 -14.62
CA VAL A 20 -32.35 -7.98 -13.38
C VAL A 20 -31.01 -8.66 -13.66
N LEU A 21 -30.90 -9.43 -14.74
CA LEU A 21 -29.64 -10.07 -15.13
C LEU A 21 -28.57 -9.03 -15.48
N ILE A 22 -28.92 -8.00 -16.25
CA ILE A 22 -28.00 -6.93 -16.63
C ILE A 22 -27.53 -6.15 -15.40
N THR A 23 -28.43 -5.75 -14.51
CA THR A 23 -28.05 -5.02 -13.29
C THR A 23 -27.21 -5.86 -12.34
N GLY A 24 -27.55 -7.15 -12.19
CA GLY A 24 -26.76 -8.10 -11.42
C GLY A 24 -25.35 -8.28 -11.98
N LEU A 25 -25.21 -8.38 -13.30
CA LEU A 25 -23.92 -8.54 -13.97
C LEU A 25 -23.04 -7.29 -13.83
N ILE A 26 -23.61 -6.10 -14.05
CA ILE A 26 -22.90 -4.82 -13.86
C ILE A 26 -22.47 -4.65 -12.40
N GLY A 27 -23.35 -4.98 -11.45
CA GLY A 27 -23.03 -4.96 -10.02
C GLY A 27 -21.89 -5.91 -9.65
N PHE A 28 -21.92 -7.14 -10.18
CA PHE A 28 -20.87 -8.13 -9.97
C PHE A 28 -19.51 -7.68 -10.51
N PHE A 29 -19.44 -7.22 -11.76
CA PHE A 29 -18.18 -6.75 -12.35
C PHE A 29 -17.65 -5.48 -11.67
N SER A 30 -18.53 -4.54 -11.31
CA SER A 30 -18.13 -3.34 -10.56
C SER A 30 -17.56 -3.70 -9.18
N SER A 31 -18.17 -4.66 -8.48
CA SER A 31 -17.69 -5.15 -7.18
C SER A 31 -16.34 -5.86 -7.28
N GLN A 32 -16.14 -6.69 -8.31
CA GLN A 32 -14.87 -7.36 -8.59
C GLN A 32 -13.75 -6.35 -8.86
N GLN A 33 -14.00 -5.34 -9.69
CA GLN A 33 -13.00 -4.32 -10.03
C GLN A 33 -12.58 -3.50 -8.80
N ILE A 34 -13.52 -3.14 -7.92
CA ILE A 34 -13.23 -2.47 -6.64
C ILE A 34 -12.42 -3.40 -5.72
N SER A 35 -12.76 -4.69 -5.68
CA SER A 35 -12.09 -5.67 -4.81
C SER A 35 -10.65 -5.95 -5.26
N GLU A 36 -10.39 -6.02 -6.57
CA GLU A 36 -9.04 -6.23 -7.11
C GLU A 36 -8.15 -4.99 -6.98
N GLU A 37 -8.66 -3.78 -7.23
CA GLU A 37 -7.91 -2.54 -7.05
C GLU A 37 -7.53 -2.32 -5.57
N LEU A 38 -8.41 -2.69 -4.63
CA LEU A 38 -8.11 -2.65 -3.21
C LEU A 38 -7.06 -3.71 -2.84
N LYS A 39 -7.18 -4.97 -3.28
CA LYS A 39 -6.23 -6.03 -2.91
C LYS A 39 -4.79 -5.78 -3.37
N TYR A 40 -4.59 -5.38 -4.62
CA TYR A 40 -3.23 -5.24 -5.17
C TYR A 40 -2.48 -4.01 -4.65
N THR A 41 -3.20 -2.94 -4.35
CA THR A 41 -2.58 -1.70 -3.89
C THR A 41 -2.35 -1.73 -2.38
N ASP A 42 -3.17 -2.46 -1.63
CA ASP A 42 -3.09 -2.54 -0.17
C ASP A 42 -1.96 -3.50 0.27
N GLU A 43 -1.83 -4.70 -0.31
CA GLU A 43 -0.85 -5.70 0.16
C GLU A 43 0.62 -5.28 -0.05
N ASN A 44 0.95 -4.75 -1.24
CA ASN A 44 2.32 -4.33 -1.56
C ASN A 44 2.74 -3.07 -0.81
N ILE A 45 1.83 -2.10 -0.63
CA ILE A 45 2.15 -0.88 0.13
C ILE A 45 2.28 -1.20 1.62
N ILE A 46 1.38 -2.02 2.20
CA ILE A 46 1.51 -2.48 3.58
C ILE A 46 2.81 -3.25 3.78
N ARG A 47 3.17 -4.17 2.87
CA ARG A 47 4.44 -4.89 2.92
C ARG A 47 5.64 -3.94 2.85
N SER A 48 5.58 -2.94 1.98
CA SER A 48 6.64 -1.94 1.83
C SER A 48 6.85 -1.12 3.11
N LEU A 49 5.77 -0.66 3.76
CA LEU A 49 5.82 0.02 5.06
C LEU A 49 6.34 -0.91 6.16
N GLY A 50 5.95 -2.19 6.15
CA GLY A 50 6.46 -3.19 7.08
C GLY A 50 7.97 -3.41 6.95
N ILE A 51 8.50 -3.39 5.72
CA ILE A 51 9.94 -3.44 5.46
C ILE A 51 10.64 -2.18 5.99
N LEU A 52 10.13 -0.98 5.67
CA LEU A 52 10.73 0.29 6.12
C LEU A 52 10.76 0.38 7.65
N SER A 53 9.65 0.04 8.32
CA SER A 53 9.58 0.00 9.79
C SER A 53 10.53 -1.03 10.41
N SER A 54 10.67 -2.21 9.78
CA SER A 54 11.62 -3.22 10.23
C SER A 54 13.07 -2.77 10.06
N ALA A 55 13.39 -2.14 8.92
CA ALA A 55 14.71 -1.61 8.65
C ALA A 55 15.08 -0.48 9.64
N GLU A 56 14.15 0.43 9.92
CA GLU A 56 14.34 1.48 10.92
C GLU A 56 14.56 0.89 12.33
N ARG A 57 13.77 -0.12 12.72
CA ARG A 57 13.96 -0.83 14.00
C ARG A 57 15.33 -1.48 14.09
N ASP A 58 15.74 -2.23 13.08
CA ASP A 58 17.05 -2.89 13.03
C ASP A 58 18.19 -1.86 13.08
N PHE A 59 18.00 -0.70 12.43
CA PHE A 59 18.93 0.42 12.46
C PHE A 59 19.07 1.03 13.86
N LEU A 60 17.96 1.27 14.56
CA LEU A 60 17.99 1.74 15.95
C LEU A 60 18.68 0.74 16.87
N LEU A 61 18.46 -0.57 16.66
CA LEU A 61 19.16 -1.61 17.39
C LEU A 61 20.67 -1.63 17.10
N ILE A 62 21.10 -1.32 15.87
CA ILE A 62 22.53 -1.12 15.56
C ILE A 62 23.10 0.02 16.41
N ARG A 63 22.41 1.17 16.46
CA ARG A 63 22.84 2.34 17.25
C ARG A 63 23.00 1.98 18.73
N VAL A 64 22.00 1.31 19.30
CA VAL A 64 22.02 0.88 20.71
C VAL A 64 23.19 -0.07 20.98
N ASN A 65 23.40 -1.07 20.12
CA ASN A 65 24.50 -2.03 20.32
C ASN A 65 25.88 -1.38 20.12
N ALA A 66 26.02 -0.41 19.22
CA ALA A 66 27.25 0.34 19.06
C ALA A 66 27.58 1.19 20.31
N LEU A 67 26.56 1.79 20.94
CA LEU A 67 26.74 2.50 22.22
C LEU A 67 27.14 1.54 23.35
N TYR A 68 26.54 0.35 23.43
CA TYR A 68 26.98 -0.67 24.40
C TYR A 68 28.41 -1.13 24.12
N HIS A 69 28.77 -1.35 22.86
CA HIS A 69 30.14 -1.70 22.45
C HIS A 69 31.14 -0.63 22.91
N LEU A 70 30.83 0.65 22.74
CA LEU A 70 31.63 1.78 23.24
C LEU A 70 31.71 1.87 24.76
N SER A 71 30.73 1.31 25.48
CA SER A 71 30.63 1.43 26.95
C SER A 71 31.43 0.36 27.69
N TYR A 72 31.92 -0.67 27.01
CA TYR A 72 32.73 -1.73 27.60
C TYR A 72 34.21 -1.61 27.20
N ASP A 73 35.11 -2.03 28.09
CA ASP A 73 36.55 -2.21 27.77
C ASP A 73 36.89 -3.67 27.44
N ASP A 74 36.11 -4.59 28.01
CA ASP A 74 36.26 -6.03 27.86
C ASP A 74 35.75 -6.50 26.49
N ARG A 75 36.63 -7.15 25.73
CA ARG A 75 36.33 -7.68 24.41
C ARG A 75 35.26 -8.77 24.45
N ALA A 76 35.19 -9.57 25.52
CA ALA A 76 34.17 -10.59 25.68
C ALA A 76 32.76 -9.98 25.82
N LYS A 77 32.66 -8.79 26.42
CA LYS A 77 31.40 -8.04 26.52
C LYS A 77 31.02 -7.31 25.23
N LYS A 78 32.01 -6.94 24.40
CA LYS A 78 31.80 -6.32 23.08
C LYS A 78 31.26 -7.28 22.04
N ALA A 79 31.77 -8.51 22.01
CA ALA A 79 31.51 -9.47 20.94
C ALA A 79 30.01 -9.75 20.66
N PRO A 80 29.13 -9.92 21.66
CA PRO A 80 27.69 -10.11 21.41
C PRO A 80 27.01 -8.89 20.76
N HIS A 81 27.45 -7.68 21.11
CA HIS A 81 26.94 -6.45 20.50
C HIS A 81 27.40 -6.31 19.06
N GLU A 82 28.66 -6.60 18.78
CA GLU A 82 29.17 -6.61 17.40
C GLU A 82 28.44 -7.65 16.54
N ALA A 83 28.23 -8.87 17.05
CA ALA A 83 27.45 -9.89 16.34
C ALA A 83 26.02 -9.42 16.03
N THR A 84 25.36 -8.74 16.98
CA THR A 84 24.02 -8.17 16.78
C THR A 84 24.02 -7.06 15.74
N ILE A 85 25.04 -6.19 15.75
CA ILE A 85 25.24 -5.15 14.74
C ILE A 85 25.33 -5.77 13.35
N ARG A 86 26.26 -6.73 13.16
CA ARG A 86 26.48 -7.37 11.84
C ARG A 86 25.22 -8.07 11.34
N ARG A 87 24.50 -8.78 12.21
CA ARG A 87 23.23 -9.43 11.87
C ARG A 87 22.18 -8.42 11.38
N ASN A 88 21.98 -7.33 12.12
CA ASN A 88 21.00 -6.31 11.73
C ASN A 88 21.38 -5.57 10.45
N ILE A 89 22.68 -5.37 10.19
CA ILE A 89 23.16 -4.80 8.92
C ILE A 89 22.71 -5.69 7.75
N GLN A 90 22.94 -7.00 7.87
CA GLN A 90 22.55 -7.98 6.83
C GLN A 90 21.03 -8.00 6.63
N GLU A 91 20.24 -7.97 7.70
CA GLU A 91 18.78 -7.95 7.62
C GLU A 91 18.26 -6.68 6.93
N ILE A 92 18.81 -5.49 7.25
CA ILE A 92 18.46 -4.24 6.55
C ILE A 92 18.79 -4.35 5.06
N GLN A 93 20.00 -4.78 4.71
CA GLN A 93 20.41 -4.92 3.30
C GLN A 93 19.49 -5.87 2.53
N LYS A 94 19.15 -7.02 3.14
CA LYS A 94 18.23 -8.00 2.57
C LYS A 94 16.83 -7.41 2.37
N ARG A 95 16.29 -6.70 3.36
CA ARG A 95 14.97 -6.06 3.29
C ARG A 95 14.91 -4.98 2.22
N LEU A 96 15.94 -4.12 2.13
CA LEU A 96 16.00 -3.08 1.10
C LEU A 96 16.18 -3.68 -0.30
N ALA A 97 16.87 -4.81 -0.43
CA ALA A 97 16.96 -5.54 -1.70
C ALA A 97 15.62 -6.18 -2.11
N ASP A 98 14.90 -6.80 -1.17
CA ASP A 98 13.54 -7.34 -1.41
C ASP A 98 12.58 -6.22 -1.83
N TYR A 99 12.67 -5.06 -1.18
CA TYR A 99 11.91 -3.88 -1.55
C TYR A 99 12.21 -3.45 -2.99
N GLU A 100 13.49 -3.34 -3.35
CA GLU A 100 13.94 -2.90 -4.67
C GLU A 100 13.44 -3.81 -5.79
N GLN A 101 13.40 -5.11 -5.54
CA GLN A 101 13.00 -6.12 -6.52
C GLN A 101 11.49 -6.19 -6.72
N ASN A 102 10.72 -6.04 -5.64
CA ASN A 102 9.33 -6.48 -5.63
C ASN A 102 8.30 -5.37 -5.32
N LEU A 103 8.74 -4.23 -4.75
CA LEU A 103 7.81 -3.28 -4.10
C LEU A 103 7.95 -1.84 -4.61
N ILE A 104 8.81 -1.60 -5.61
CA ILE A 104 8.91 -0.30 -6.27
C ILE A 104 7.67 -0.04 -7.11
N ILE A 105 6.98 1.06 -6.83
CA ILE A 105 5.75 1.43 -7.54
C ILE A 105 5.96 2.54 -8.58
N ASN A 106 6.97 3.40 -8.42
CA ASN A 106 7.27 4.50 -9.36
C ASN A 106 8.70 5.04 -9.20
N SER A 107 9.06 6.04 -10.01
CA SER A 107 10.39 6.66 -10.00
C SER A 107 10.74 7.35 -8.70
N ARG A 108 9.79 8.05 -8.05
CA ARG A 108 10.03 8.72 -6.77
C ARG A 108 10.27 7.73 -5.64
N ASP A 109 9.53 6.63 -5.61
CA ASP A 109 9.76 5.52 -4.67
C ASP A 109 11.16 4.91 -4.84
N ARG A 110 11.58 4.68 -6.09
CA ARG A 110 12.94 4.24 -6.40
C ARG A 110 14.00 5.21 -5.91
N GLU A 111 13.82 6.50 -6.14
CA GLU A 111 14.75 7.55 -5.70
C GLU A 111 14.92 7.55 -4.18
N LEU A 112 13.81 7.49 -3.44
CA LEU A 112 13.82 7.43 -1.98
C LEU A 112 14.55 6.18 -1.47
N LEU A 113 14.29 5.02 -2.07
CA LEU A 113 14.99 3.77 -1.73
C LEU A 113 16.50 3.86 -1.99
N GLN A 114 16.92 4.46 -3.11
CA GLN A 114 18.36 4.63 -3.39
C GLN A 114 19.00 5.58 -2.38
N ASN A 115 18.30 6.65 -1.99
CA ASN A 115 18.76 7.57 -0.96
C ASN A 115 18.93 6.86 0.40
N ASP A 116 17.97 6.02 0.80
CA ASP A 116 18.08 5.20 2.01
C ASP A 116 19.31 4.29 1.97
N LYS A 117 19.52 3.56 0.87
CA LYS A 117 20.68 2.68 0.68
C LYS A 117 22.00 3.44 0.73
N GLN A 118 22.05 4.61 0.09
CA GLN A 118 23.23 5.47 0.08
C GLN A 118 23.56 6.00 1.48
N LEU A 119 22.57 6.55 2.19
CA LEU A 119 22.75 7.07 3.54
C LEU A 119 23.09 5.96 4.53
N PHE A 120 22.55 4.76 4.34
CA PHE A 120 22.92 3.60 5.13
C PHE A 120 24.39 3.23 4.90
N ALA A 121 24.88 3.20 3.66
CA ALA A 121 26.30 2.95 3.39
C ALA A 121 27.23 4.00 4.05
N ILE A 122 26.84 5.29 4.02
CA ILE A 122 27.56 6.37 4.70
C ILE A 122 27.58 6.14 6.22
N TYR A 123 26.44 5.80 6.81
CA TYR A 123 26.34 5.47 8.23
C TYR A 123 27.23 4.27 8.60
N LEU A 124 27.26 3.21 7.78
CA LEU A 124 28.10 2.04 8.02
C LEU A 124 29.58 2.38 7.99
N ALA A 125 30.03 3.22 7.05
CA ALA A 125 31.42 3.66 7.00
C ALA A 125 31.84 4.41 8.28
N ALA A 126 30.96 5.27 8.81
CA ALA A 126 31.21 5.96 10.08
C ALA A 126 31.14 5.00 11.28
N LEU A 127 30.22 4.03 11.26
CA LEU A 127 30.10 3.01 12.30
C LEU A 127 31.37 2.15 12.41
N GLU A 128 31.97 1.73 11.31
CA GLU A 128 33.21 0.94 11.34
C GLU A 128 34.35 1.70 12.03
N LYS A 129 34.50 2.99 11.74
CA LYS A 129 35.48 3.85 12.43
C LYS A 129 35.24 3.89 13.95
N VAL A 130 33.98 3.99 14.36
CA VAL A 130 33.60 3.98 15.79
C VAL A 130 33.94 2.63 16.44
N LEU A 131 33.64 1.52 15.77
CA LEU A 131 33.93 0.18 16.29
C LEU A 131 35.43 -0.10 16.38
N GLU A 132 36.21 0.37 15.39
CA GLU A 132 37.68 0.30 15.39
C GLU A 132 38.26 1.04 16.61
N LYS A 133 37.90 2.31 16.80
CA LYS A 133 38.36 3.10 17.97
C LYS A 133 37.90 2.51 19.30
N SER A 134 36.70 1.95 19.33
CA SER A 134 36.21 1.23 20.50
C SER A 134 37.06 -0.01 20.80
N ASN A 135 37.44 -0.79 19.79
CA ASN A 135 38.29 -1.97 19.97
C ASN A 135 39.71 -1.61 20.43
N ASP A 136 40.24 -0.49 19.95
CA ASP A 136 41.55 0.04 20.36
C ASP A 136 41.57 0.66 21.77
N ARG A 137 40.40 0.75 22.42
CA ARG A 137 40.21 1.46 23.71
C ARG A 137 40.51 2.96 23.62
N ASP A 138 40.46 3.52 22.42
CA ASP A 138 40.67 4.94 22.15
C ASP A 138 39.33 5.68 22.23
N ARG A 139 38.86 5.90 23.47
CA ARG A 139 37.55 6.50 23.72
C ARG A 139 37.48 7.96 23.27
N GLU A 140 38.58 8.71 23.37
CA GLU A 140 38.63 10.11 22.95
C GLU A 140 38.49 10.22 21.42
N ALA A 141 39.24 9.43 20.65
CA ALA A 141 39.07 9.41 19.20
C ALA A 141 37.71 8.87 18.78
N ALA A 142 37.16 7.88 19.50
CA ALA A 142 35.81 7.38 19.24
C ALA A 142 34.76 8.50 19.38
N VAL A 143 34.86 9.33 20.43
CA VAL A 143 33.93 10.47 20.63
C VAL A 143 34.02 11.48 19.49
N VAL A 144 35.21 11.78 19.00
CA VAL A 144 35.39 12.68 17.84
C VAL A 144 34.66 12.14 16.61
N VAL A 145 34.83 10.85 16.28
CA VAL A 145 34.13 10.21 15.15
C VAL A 145 32.62 10.17 15.38
N VAL A 146 32.18 9.90 16.61
CA VAL A 146 30.76 9.89 16.99
C VAL A 146 30.10 11.23 16.67
N GLU A 147 30.66 12.33 17.14
CA GLU A 147 30.05 13.66 16.98
C GLU A 147 30.20 14.22 15.56
N SER A 148 31.33 13.97 14.90
CA SER A 148 31.61 14.56 13.57
C SER A 148 31.02 13.76 12.41
N GLU A 149 30.91 12.43 12.52
CA GLU A 149 30.53 11.56 11.41
C GLU A 149 29.32 10.68 11.73
N TRP A 150 29.40 9.86 12.77
CA TRP A 150 28.45 8.76 12.98
C TRP A 150 27.05 9.25 13.37
N LYS A 151 26.96 10.19 14.32
CA LYS A 151 25.68 10.77 14.74
C LYS A 151 25.02 11.57 13.61
N PRO A 152 25.71 12.52 12.92
CA PRO A 152 25.13 13.19 11.76
C PRO A 152 24.67 12.26 10.64
N ALA A 153 25.45 11.21 10.33
CA ALA A 153 25.05 10.21 9.34
C ALA A 153 23.80 9.44 9.78
N GLY A 154 23.73 9.08 11.06
CA GLY A 154 22.57 8.40 11.61
C GLY A 154 21.30 9.26 11.62
N ASP A 155 21.42 10.55 11.92
CA ASP A 155 20.27 11.48 11.94
C ASP A 155 19.73 11.72 10.51
N ARG A 156 20.63 11.81 9.51
CA ARG A 156 20.25 11.86 8.09
C ARG A 156 19.52 10.60 7.66
N LEU A 157 20.00 9.42 8.06
CA LEU A 157 19.33 8.16 7.72
C LEU A 157 17.96 8.04 8.38
N THR A 158 17.81 8.43 9.66
CA THR A 158 16.50 8.50 10.33
C THR A 158 15.53 9.40 9.56
N ALA A 159 15.99 10.59 9.14
CA ALA A 159 15.16 11.50 8.37
C ALA A 159 14.75 10.91 7.01
N ALA A 160 15.65 10.18 6.35
CA ALA A 160 15.38 9.53 5.07
C ALA A 160 14.32 8.41 5.19
N PHE A 161 14.46 7.50 6.16
CA PHE A 161 13.44 6.48 6.43
C PHE A 161 12.08 7.08 6.78
N ALA A 162 12.06 8.19 7.54
CA ALA A 162 10.83 8.90 7.86
C ALA A 162 10.20 9.56 6.64
N GLU A 163 10.99 10.18 5.75
CA GLU A 163 10.50 10.74 4.49
C GLU A 163 9.91 9.65 3.59
N HIS A 164 10.60 8.52 3.47
CA HIS A 164 10.17 7.40 2.64
C HIS A 164 8.88 6.78 3.16
N SER A 165 8.79 6.54 4.47
CA SER A 165 7.56 6.04 5.11
C SER A 165 6.38 6.99 4.91
N ARG A 166 6.57 8.30 5.15
CA ARG A 166 5.53 9.32 4.92
C ARG A 166 5.09 9.39 3.46
N TYR A 167 6.01 9.20 2.52
CA TYR A 167 5.66 9.14 1.11
C TYR A 167 4.74 7.94 0.81
N LYS A 168 5.04 6.76 1.36
CA LYS A 168 4.20 5.57 1.21
C LYS A 168 2.85 5.69 1.93
N GLU A 169 2.81 6.28 3.12
CA GLU A 169 1.56 6.59 3.82
C GLU A 169 0.65 7.50 2.99
N ARG A 170 1.19 8.58 2.41
CA ARG A 170 0.40 9.47 1.53
C ARG A 170 -0.15 8.76 0.30
N LEU A 171 0.58 7.77 -0.22
CA LEU A 171 0.09 6.95 -1.34
C LEU A 171 -1.07 6.05 -0.92
N VAL A 172 -1.04 5.48 0.29
CA VAL A 172 -2.19 4.75 0.85
C VAL A 172 -3.42 5.67 0.90
N ASP A 173 -3.27 6.86 1.46
CA ASP A 173 -4.39 7.82 1.58
C ASP A 173 -4.98 8.16 0.21
N GLN A 174 -4.12 8.41 -0.79
CA GLN A 174 -4.56 8.70 -2.15
C GLN A 174 -5.30 7.53 -2.78
N VAL A 175 -4.80 6.31 -2.60
CA VAL A 175 -5.42 5.09 -3.13
C VAL A 175 -6.78 4.87 -2.47
N VAL A 176 -6.87 4.95 -1.15
CA VAL A 176 -8.13 4.78 -0.40
C VAL A 176 -9.17 5.82 -0.87
N LEU A 177 -8.79 7.09 -0.98
CA LEU A 177 -9.67 8.15 -1.47
C LEU A 177 -10.13 7.92 -2.91
N GLN A 178 -9.23 7.47 -3.79
CA GLN A 178 -9.58 7.14 -5.18
C GLN A 178 -10.52 5.93 -5.27
N SER A 179 -10.27 4.87 -4.50
CA SER A 179 -11.14 3.68 -4.43
C SER A 179 -12.54 4.03 -3.90
N MET A 180 -12.64 4.89 -2.89
CA MET A 180 -13.93 5.38 -2.39
C MET A 180 -14.70 6.18 -3.44
N ASN A 181 -14.03 7.07 -4.18
CA ASN A 181 -14.66 7.89 -5.21
C ASN A 181 -15.11 7.05 -6.43
N LYS A 182 -14.28 6.10 -6.88
CA LYS A 182 -14.65 5.14 -7.93
C LYS A 182 -15.82 4.25 -7.50
N GLY A 183 -15.80 3.74 -6.28
CA GLY A 183 -16.90 2.94 -5.72
C GLY A 183 -18.22 3.71 -5.67
N ARG A 184 -18.18 4.98 -5.30
CA ARG A 184 -19.37 5.86 -5.30
C ARG A 184 -19.89 6.12 -6.72
N SER A 185 -19.01 6.34 -7.69
CA SER A 185 -19.40 6.50 -9.10
C SER A 185 -20.03 5.22 -9.68
N ALA A 186 -19.47 4.05 -9.38
CA ALA A 186 -20.04 2.77 -9.80
C ALA A 186 -21.42 2.53 -9.19
N ALA A 187 -21.60 2.86 -7.90
CA ALA A 187 -22.91 2.79 -7.24
C ALA A 187 -23.95 3.71 -7.90
N TRP A 188 -23.55 4.92 -8.30
CA TRP A 188 -24.43 5.84 -9.04
C TRP A 188 -24.82 5.31 -10.42
N ILE A 189 -23.90 4.67 -11.15
CA ILE A 189 -24.19 4.05 -12.44
C ILE A 189 -25.20 2.90 -12.26
N VAL A 190 -24.99 2.02 -11.29
CA VAL A 190 -25.91 0.91 -10.99
C VAL A 190 -27.29 1.45 -10.60
N LEU A 191 -27.36 2.48 -9.77
CA LEU A 191 -28.62 3.12 -9.38
C LEU A 191 -29.36 3.71 -10.59
N LEU A 192 -28.64 4.43 -11.46
CA LEU A 192 -29.23 5.07 -12.64
C LEU A 192 -29.75 4.04 -13.64
N VAL A 193 -28.97 2.98 -13.92
CA VAL A 193 -29.38 1.86 -14.77
C VAL A 193 -30.62 1.16 -14.19
N THR A 194 -30.67 0.98 -12.87
CA THR A 194 -31.82 0.37 -12.18
C THR A 194 -33.08 1.23 -12.34
N ILE A 195 -32.98 2.54 -12.13
CA ILE A 195 -34.10 3.48 -12.29
C ILE A 195 -34.59 3.49 -13.75
N VAL A 196 -33.69 3.58 -14.72
CA VAL A 196 -34.05 3.56 -16.16
C VAL A 196 -34.74 2.25 -16.53
N SER A 197 -34.22 1.12 -16.05
CA SER A 197 -34.82 -0.19 -16.30
C SER A 197 -36.23 -0.30 -15.72
N ALA A 198 -36.44 0.19 -14.49
CA ALA A 198 -37.76 0.22 -13.87
C ALA A 198 -38.75 1.12 -14.63
N LEU A 199 -38.30 2.31 -15.06
CA LEU A 199 -39.12 3.23 -15.85
C LEU A 199 -39.52 2.63 -17.20
N LEU A 200 -38.61 1.94 -17.89
CA LEU A 200 -38.91 1.26 -19.15
C LEU A 200 -39.99 0.19 -18.96
N LEU A 201 -39.93 -0.61 -17.89
CA LEU A 201 -40.96 -1.61 -17.57
C LEU A 201 -42.32 -0.97 -17.30
N VAL A 202 -42.36 0.16 -16.58
CA VAL A 202 -43.59 0.92 -16.33
C VAL A 202 -44.18 1.48 -17.62
N VAL A 203 -43.35 2.07 -18.49
CA VAL A 203 -43.77 2.62 -19.79
C VAL A 203 -44.30 1.51 -20.69
N PHE A 204 -43.61 0.37 -20.79
CA PHE A 204 -44.10 -0.77 -21.57
C PHE A 204 -45.43 -1.29 -21.00
N GLY A 205 -45.55 -1.43 -19.67
CA GLY A 205 -46.79 -1.82 -19.03
C GLY A 205 -47.96 -0.86 -19.34
N TYR A 206 -47.70 0.44 -19.33
CA TYR A 206 -48.69 1.47 -19.65
C TYR A 206 -49.11 1.45 -21.13
N LEU A 207 -48.16 1.36 -22.07
CA LEU A 207 -48.42 1.28 -23.51
C LEU A 207 -49.21 0.01 -23.90
N PHE A 208 -48.92 -1.12 -23.25
CA PHE A 208 -49.69 -2.35 -23.45
C PHE A 208 -51.10 -2.28 -22.86
N LYS A 209 -51.31 -1.49 -21.80
CA LYS A 209 -52.64 -1.22 -21.23
C LYS A 209 -53.45 -0.27 -22.11
N SER A 210 -52.83 0.80 -22.66
CA SER A 210 -53.54 1.79 -23.48
C SER A 210 -53.96 1.27 -24.86
N THR A 211 -53.44 0.10 -25.28
CA THR A 211 -53.80 -0.59 -26.52
C THR A 211 -54.86 -1.68 -26.33
N LEU A 212 -55.53 -1.72 -25.18
CA LEU A 212 -56.70 -2.58 -24.93
C LEU A 212 -57.94 -2.01 -25.68
N PRO A 213 -58.64 -2.79 -26.52
CA PRO A 213 -59.95 -2.38 -26.99
C PRO A 213 -60.93 -2.27 -25.80
N PRO A 214 -61.89 -1.33 -25.83
CA PRO A 214 -62.86 -1.17 -24.75
C PRO A 214 -63.61 -2.50 -24.52
N ARG A 215 -63.82 -2.86 -23.24
CA ARG A 215 -64.63 -4.02 -22.86
C ARG A 215 -65.99 -3.91 -23.56
N GLN A 216 -66.25 -4.79 -24.52
CA GLN A 216 -67.61 -5.05 -24.96
C GLN A 216 -68.24 -5.90 -23.85
N ASN A 217 -69.20 -5.30 -23.16
CA ASN A 217 -70.10 -5.98 -22.23
C ASN A 217 -71.05 -6.89 -23.00
#